data_AF-A0A7C6SSU1-F1
#
_entry.id   AF-A0A7C6SSU1-F1
#
_cell.length_a   1.000
_cell.length_b   1.000
_cell.length_c   1.000
_cell.angle_alpha   90.00
_cell.angle_beta   90.00
_cell.angle_gamma   90.00
#
_symmetry.space_group_name_H-M   'P 1'
#
loop_
_entity.id
_entity.type
_entity.pdbx_description
1 polymer ?
#
loop_
_entity_poly.entity_id
_entity_poly.type
_entity_poly.pdbx_seq_one_letter_code
_entity_poly.pdbx_strand_id
1 'polypeptide(L)'
;MKVFKFYPKNRSKFHFGSSHGKLEGTFSSDKLFSALYNCVLLLYGLDEVENELLGSLQNCCISSLYPGIQAFNLEKEKVAELFFLPRPMLPQEFVEDKDLQTHKKEKKIKYISIGAFKHLNKSWQDRGKCEFNISDLKALGEVFACTADEIQSLGLDEDFENIKLMKFDAKPRTVISRFDGHSENFFHQEEGEVTYYQKDDILLKPFMYFCIDGEIDNSLIAVIRLMADEGLGGKRSQGMGYFEEVLEDELPDELFLGKGQYYMNLSTVYPGSDELDDLEYYELVDRSGYIYSKFGRPFRKKRVRLLKEGSIFSQKIKGKIIDIRPEAFKEHSVFLNGKAFLIPLGRCNNES
;
A
#
# COMPACT_ATOMS: atom_id res chain seq x y z
N MET A 1 -9.77 -4.96 -14.43
CA MET A 1 -8.85 -4.42 -13.40
C MET A 1 -7.42 -4.72 -13.85
N LYS A 2 -6.49 -3.78 -13.67
CA LYS A 2 -5.05 -3.99 -13.95
C LYS A 2 -4.22 -3.81 -12.69
N VAL A 3 -3.01 -4.36 -12.72
CA VAL A 3 -1.97 -4.15 -11.71
C VAL A 3 -0.76 -3.48 -12.35
N PHE A 4 -0.16 -2.54 -11.63
CA PHE A 4 1.13 -1.95 -12.01
C PHE A 4 2.17 -2.30 -10.95
N LYS A 5 3.22 -3.01 -11.37
CA LYS A 5 4.36 -3.42 -10.53
C LYS A 5 5.51 -2.44 -10.71
N PHE A 6 6.04 -1.94 -9.61
CA PHE A 6 7.14 -1.00 -9.52
C PHE A 6 8.35 -1.72 -8.91
N TYR A 7 9.43 -1.80 -9.66
CA TYR A 7 10.65 -2.49 -9.24
C TYR A 7 11.69 -1.48 -8.74
N PRO A 8 11.97 -1.45 -7.44
CA PRO A 8 13.02 -0.59 -6.89
C PRO A 8 14.40 -1.22 -7.06
N LYS A 9 15.46 -0.42 -7.16
CA LYS A 9 16.84 -0.93 -7.11
C LYS A 9 17.10 -1.64 -5.77
N ASN A 10 18.09 -2.53 -5.76
CA ASN A 10 18.65 -2.98 -4.50
C ASN A 10 19.16 -1.79 -3.68
N ARG A 11 18.77 -1.72 -2.40
CA ARG A 11 19.06 -0.62 -1.47
C ARG A 11 18.40 0.72 -1.85
N SER A 12 17.36 0.70 -2.67
CA SER A 12 16.51 1.88 -2.88
C SER A 12 15.87 2.30 -1.57
N LYS A 13 15.81 3.62 -1.36
CA LYS A 13 15.27 4.22 -0.13
C LYS A 13 13.95 4.93 -0.38
N PHE A 14 13.12 4.95 0.65
CA PHE A 14 11.77 5.50 0.63
C PHE A 14 11.53 6.36 1.87
N HIS A 15 10.75 7.42 1.70
CA HIS A 15 10.27 8.25 2.80
C HIS A 15 8.76 8.48 2.66
N PHE A 16 7.98 7.47 3.05
CA PHE A 16 6.52 7.53 3.11
C PHE A 16 6.06 8.15 4.44
N GLY A 17 6.22 9.47 4.58
CA GLY A 17 5.87 10.16 5.82
C GLY A 17 4.37 10.16 6.13
N SER A 18 4.03 10.00 7.41
CA SER A 18 2.70 10.26 7.98
C SER A 18 2.51 11.74 8.34
N SER A 19 1.27 12.09 8.68
CA SER A 19 0.91 13.40 9.25
C SER A 19 1.65 13.74 10.55
N HIS A 20 2.12 12.72 11.28
CA HIS A 20 2.80 12.85 12.57
C HIS A 20 4.34 12.79 12.44
N GLY A 21 4.87 12.83 11.21
CA GLY A 21 6.31 12.80 10.96
C GLY A 21 6.97 11.42 11.13
N LYS A 22 6.18 10.37 11.42
CA LYS A 22 6.64 8.97 11.41
C LYS A 22 6.57 8.38 10.01
N LEU A 23 7.45 7.43 9.72
CA LEU A 23 7.47 6.70 8.47
C LEU A 23 6.41 5.59 8.47
N GLU A 24 5.63 5.53 7.40
CA GLU A 24 4.64 4.47 7.15
C GLU A 24 5.26 3.38 6.28
N GLY A 25 4.84 2.12 6.51
CA GLY A 25 5.31 0.97 5.74
C GLY A 25 4.62 0.77 4.40
N THR A 26 3.57 1.55 4.13
CA THR A 26 2.70 1.46 2.93
C THR A 26 2.49 2.88 2.41
N PHE A 27 2.47 3.06 1.10
CA PHE A 27 2.10 4.34 0.49
C PHE A 27 0.62 4.32 0.11
N SER A 28 -0.18 5.10 0.84
CA SER A 28 -1.64 5.03 0.77
C SER A 28 -2.22 5.54 -0.56
N SER A 29 -3.40 5.02 -0.92
CA SER A 29 -4.11 5.36 -2.16
C SER A 29 -4.40 6.85 -2.33
N ASP A 30 -4.66 7.59 -1.24
CA ASP A 30 -4.88 9.05 -1.30
C ASP A 30 -3.61 9.81 -1.72
N LYS A 31 -2.44 9.36 -1.24
CA LYS A 31 -1.13 9.93 -1.62
C LYS A 31 -0.74 9.48 -3.02
N LEU A 32 -1.04 8.23 -3.39
CA LEU A 32 -0.82 7.69 -4.72
C LEU A 32 -1.64 8.45 -5.77
N PHE A 33 -2.92 8.69 -5.50
CA PHE A 33 -3.78 9.51 -6.34
C PHE A 33 -3.22 10.94 -6.48
N SER A 34 -2.77 11.54 -5.38
CA SER A 34 -2.15 12.87 -5.42
C SER A 34 -0.88 12.89 -6.29
N ALA A 35 -0.07 11.82 -6.25
CA ALA A 35 1.12 11.69 -7.08
C ALA A 35 0.76 11.55 -8.57
N LEU A 36 -0.21 10.70 -8.90
CA LEU A 36 -0.74 10.55 -10.26
C LEU A 36 -1.31 11.87 -10.78
N TYR A 37 -2.16 12.54 -9.99
CA TYR A 37 -2.75 13.83 -10.34
C TYR A 37 -1.66 14.87 -10.67
N ASN A 38 -0.63 14.99 -9.83
CA ASN A 38 0.49 15.90 -10.11
C ASN A 38 1.30 15.50 -11.37
N CYS A 39 1.43 14.20 -11.66
CA CYS A 39 2.09 13.73 -12.88
C CYS A 39 1.24 14.01 -14.12
N VAL A 40 -0.10 13.93 -14.03
CA VAL A 40 -1.01 14.38 -15.10
C VAL A 40 -0.78 15.86 -15.39
N LEU A 41 -0.78 16.70 -14.34
CA LEU A 41 -0.53 18.14 -14.52
C LEU A 41 0.87 18.42 -15.11
N LEU A 42 1.86 17.59 -14.81
CA LEU A 42 3.22 17.75 -15.32
C LEU A 42 3.33 17.40 -16.81
N LEU A 43 2.69 16.32 -17.26
CA LEU A 43 2.74 15.89 -18.66
C LEU A 43 1.79 16.66 -19.57
N TYR A 44 0.59 16.98 -19.06
CA TYR A 44 -0.52 17.47 -19.88
C TYR A 44 -0.97 18.89 -19.51
N GLY A 45 -0.41 19.49 -18.46
CA GLY A 45 -0.70 20.86 -18.07
C GLY A 45 -1.94 21.05 -17.19
N LEU A 46 -2.26 22.31 -16.92
CA LEU A 46 -3.23 22.77 -15.91
C LEU A 46 -4.67 22.92 -16.43
N ASP A 47 -4.92 22.78 -17.73
CA ASP A 47 -6.25 23.06 -18.27
C ASP A 47 -7.23 21.94 -17.88
N GLU A 48 -7.76 22.02 -16.65
CA GLU A 48 -8.65 21.02 -16.04
C GLU A 48 -9.94 20.81 -16.86
N VAL A 49 -10.31 21.77 -17.72
CA VAL A 49 -11.49 21.69 -18.59
C VAL A 49 -11.22 20.86 -19.84
N GLU A 50 -9.99 20.90 -20.37
CA GLU A 50 -9.57 20.10 -21.53
C GLU A 50 -8.93 18.76 -21.14
N ASN A 51 -8.52 18.62 -19.88
CA ASN A 51 -7.81 17.44 -19.40
C ASN A 51 -8.78 16.31 -19.01
N GLU A 52 -9.39 15.68 -20.01
CA GLU A 52 -10.28 14.52 -19.87
C GLU A 52 -9.66 13.41 -18.99
N LEU A 53 -8.33 13.28 -18.99
CA LEU A 53 -7.59 12.31 -18.18
C LEU A 53 -7.77 12.52 -16.67
N LEU A 54 -7.96 13.76 -16.20
CA LEU A 54 -8.27 14.03 -14.79
C LEU A 54 -9.66 13.51 -14.41
N GLY A 55 -10.62 13.58 -15.33
CA GLY A 55 -11.93 12.98 -15.18
C GLY A 55 -11.85 11.46 -15.14
N SER A 56 -11.12 10.86 -16.10
CA SER A 56 -10.88 9.41 -16.15
C SER A 56 -10.21 8.91 -14.87
N LEU A 57 -9.18 9.60 -14.37
CA LEU A 57 -8.49 9.26 -13.13
C LEU A 57 -9.42 9.31 -11.91
N GLN A 58 -10.32 10.29 -11.83
CA GLN A 58 -11.33 10.38 -10.76
C GLN A 58 -12.38 9.25 -10.83
N ASN A 59 -12.66 8.75 -12.04
CA ASN A 59 -13.55 7.62 -12.26
C ASN A 59 -12.90 6.29 -11.88
N CYS A 60 -11.57 6.19 -11.93
CA CYS A 60 -10.84 5.02 -11.45
C CYS A 60 -10.97 4.80 -9.93
N CYS A 61 -10.89 3.53 -9.52
CA CYS A 61 -10.64 3.11 -8.14
C CYS A 61 -9.24 2.55 -8.07
N ILE A 62 -8.42 3.02 -7.12
CA ILE A 62 -7.04 2.52 -6.94
C ILE A 62 -6.84 1.99 -5.53
N SER A 63 -6.11 0.89 -5.41
CA SER A 63 -5.62 0.41 -4.12
C SER A 63 -4.46 1.28 -3.62
N SER A 64 -4.05 1.08 -2.38
CA SER A 64 -2.76 1.55 -1.88
C SER A 64 -1.62 0.75 -2.50
N LEU A 65 -0.40 1.25 -2.35
CA LEU A 65 0.81 0.62 -2.86
C LEU A 65 1.30 -0.44 -1.88
N TYR A 66 1.20 -1.71 -2.28
CA TYR A 66 1.51 -2.88 -1.47
C TYR A 66 2.82 -3.54 -1.88
N PRO A 67 3.50 -4.24 -0.96
CA PRO A 67 4.70 -5.00 -1.28
C PRO A 67 4.39 -6.30 -2.03
N GLY A 68 5.33 -6.72 -2.87
CA GLY A 68 5.39 -8.02 -3.51
C GLY A 68 6.81 -8.57 -3.46
N ILE A 69 6.97 -9.88 -3.67
CA ILE A 69 8.27 -10.54 -3.70
C ILE A 69 8.35 -11.41 -4.95
N GLN A 70 9.42 -11.23 -5.71
CA GLN A 70 9.77 -12.07 -6.84
C GLN A 70 11.01 -12.88 -6.48
N ALA A 71 10.91 -14.20 -6.54
CA ALA A 71 12.03 -15.12 -6.38
C ALA A 71 12.51 -15.57 -7.75
N PHE A 72 13.83 -15.46 -7.96
CA PHE A 72 14.51 -16.03 -9.10
C PHE A 72 15.37 -17.20 -8.62
N ASN A 73 15.16 -18.37 -9.22
CA ASN A 73 16.14 -19.44 -9.15
C ASN A 73 17.13 -19.27 -10.30
N LEU A 74 18.39 -18.97 -9.97
CA LEU A 74 19.45 -18.66 -10.94
C LEU A 74 19.84 -19.85 -11.82
N GLU A 75 19.58 -21.08 -11.39
CA GLU A 75 19.89 -22.30 -12.15
C GLU A 75 18.72 -22.80 -13.01
N LYS A 76 17.49 -22.68 -12.50
CA LYS A 76 16.29 -23.31 -13.10
C LYS A 76 15.44 -22.36 -13.94
N GLU A 77 15.81 -21.08 -14.02
CA GLU A 77 15.04 -20.00 -14.65
C GLU A 77 13.58 -19.91 -14.15
N LYS A 78 13.30 -20.50 -12.97
CA LYS A 78 11.97 -20.49 -12.38
C LYS A 78 11.78 -19.18 -11.62
N VAL A 79 10.73 -18.46 -11.99
CA VAL A 79 10.28 -17.25 -11.30
C VAL A 79 9.03 -17.60 -10.50
N ALA A 80 9.04 -17.31 -9.19
CA ALA A 80 7.85 -17.34 -8.35
C ALA A 80 7.57 -15.93 -7.84
N GLU A 81 6.30 -15.52 -7.86
CA GLU A 81 5.88 -14.21 -7.40
C GLU A 81 4.80 -14.33 -6.33
N LEU A 82 4.98 -13.59 -5.23
CA LEU A 82 3.98 -13.44 -4.19
C LEU A 82 3.56 -11.97 -4.10
N PHE A 83 2.25 -11.76 -4.10
CA PHE A 83 1.62 -10.48 -3.87
C PHE A 83 1.03 -10.46 -2.45
N PHE A 84 1.18 -9.34 -1.76
CA PHE A 84 0.73 -9.20 -0.39
C PHE A 84 -0.35 -8.14 -0.24
N LEU A 85 -1.41 -8.50 0.47
CA LEU A 85 -2.52 -7.65 0.86
C LEU A 85 -2.32 -7.17 2.30
N PRO A 86 -2.95 -6.05 2.72
CA PRO A 86 -2.94 -5.65 4.12
C PRO A 86 -3.60 -6.73 4.96
N ARG A 87 -3.14 -6.89 6.20
CA ARG A 87 -3.80 -7.78 7.16
C ARG A 87 -5.23 -7.28 7.42
N PRO A 88 -6.25 -8.16 7.32
CA PRO A 88 -7.62 -7.84 7.72
C PRO A 88 -7.68 -7.37 9.17
N MET A 89 -8.39 -6.28 9.44
CA MET A 89 -8.60 -5.73 10.79
C MET A 89 -9.69 -6.50 11.53
N LEU A 90 -9.52 -7.79 11.64
CA LEU A 90 -10.44 -8.65 12.37
C LEU A 90 -9.92 -8.91 13.79
N PRO A 91 -10.78 -9.34 14.72
CA PRO A 91 -10.33 -10.02 15.92
C PRO A 91 -9.72 -11.37 15.54
N GLN A 92 -8.64 -11.73 16.23
CA GLN A 92 -8.07 -13.06 16.10
C GLN A 92 -8.87 -14.06 16.94
N GLU A 93 -9.07 -15.28 16.43
CA GLU A 93 -9.73 -16.35 17.18
C GLU A 93 -9.02 -16.56 18.53
N PHE A 94 -9.80 -16.60 19.61
CA PHE A 94 -9.27 -16.87 20.94
C PHE A 94 -8.88 -18.34 21.04
N VAL A 95 -7.62 -18.60 21.38
CA VAL A 95 -7.10 -19.95 21.65
C VAL A 95 -6.70 -20.00 23.12
N GLU A 96 -7.32 -20.92 23.87
CA GLU A 96 -6.97 -21.18 25.27
C GLU A 96 -5.51 -21.65 25.36
N ASP A 97 -4.76 -21.17 26.35
CA ASP A 97 -3.32 -21.45 26.55
C ASP A 97 -2.37 -21.04 25.41
N LYS A 98 -2.74 -20.05 24.60
CA LYS A 98 -1.86 -19.55 23.54
C LYS A 98 -0.56 -18.95 24.10
N ASP A 99 0.57 -19.49 23.65
CA ASP A 99 1.88 -18.99 24.05
C ASP A 99 2.07 -17.51 23.70
N LEU A 100 2.68 -16.78 24.65
CA LEU A 100 2.87 -15.34 24.61
C LEU A 100 3.83 -14.93 23.47
N GLN A 101 4.76 -15.80 23.07
CA GLN A 101 5.65 -15.53 21.94
C GLN A 101 4.91 -15.62 20.61
N THR A 102 4.09 -16.65 20.42
CA THR A 102 3.24 -16.81 19.23
C THR A 102 2.34 -15.58 19.02
N HIS A 103 1.67 -15.12 20.07
CA HIS A 103 0.82 -13.93 20.00
C HIS A 103 1.62 -12.65 19.65
N LYS A 104 2.85 -12.50 20.17
CA LYS A 104 3.73 -11.37 19.78
C LYS A 104 4.16 -11.45 18.33
N LYS A 105 4.48 -12.64 17.80
CA LYS A 105 4.83 -12.85 16.38
C LYS A 105 3.66 -12.47 15.50
N GLU A 106 2.45 -12.92 15.82
CA GLU A 106 1.24 -12.60 15.06
C GLU A 106 0.93 -11.11 15.04
N LYS A 107 1.14 -10.37 16.13
CA LYS A 107 0.98 -8.91 16.16
C LYS A 107 1.96 -8.16 15.24
N LYS A 108 3.10 -8.75 14.89
CA LYS A 108 4.06 -8.14 13.95
C LYS A 108 3.64 -8.28 12.49
N ILE A 109 2.77 -9.25 12.18
CA ILE A 109 2.27 -9.48 10.82
C ILE A 109 1.41 -8.28 10.39
N LYS A 110 1.81 -7.67 9.28
CA LYS A 110 1.14 -6.52 8.67
C LYS A 110 0.51 -6.85 7.33
N TYR A 111 1.01 -7.88 6.66
CA TYR A 111 0.56 -8.28 5.35
C TYR A 111 0.32 -9.79 5.29
N ILE A 112 -0.59 -10.18 4.40
CA ILE A 112 -0.91 -11.58 4.10
C ILE A 112 -0.77 -11.80 2.60
N SER A 113 -0.21 -12.93 2.18
CA SER A 113 -0.13 -13.28 0.76
C SER A 113 -1.52 -13.53 0.18
N ILE A 114 -1.65 -13.49 -1.15
CA ILE A 114 -2.90 -13.87 -1.82
C ILE A 114 -3.28 -15.32 -1.50
N GLY A 115 -2.33 -16.27 -1.46
CA GLY A 115 -2.61 -17.66 -1.10
C GLY A 115 -3.12 -17.79 0.35
N ALA A 116 -2.51 -17.06 1.28
CA ALA A 116 -2.99 -16.99 2.66
C ALA A 116 -4.40 -16.36 2.74
N PHE A 117 -4.67 -15.29 2.00
CA PHE A 117 -6.00 -14.68 1.94
C PHE A 117 -7.06 -15.64 1.36
N LYS A 118 -6.72 -16.42 0.33
CA LYS A 118 -7.60 -17.47 -0.21
C LYS A 118 -7.84 -18.58 0.80
N HIS A 119 -6.80 -18.99 1.53
CA HIS A 119 -6.93 -19.97 2.61
C HIS A 119 -7.88 -19.48 3.70
N LEU A 120 -7.71 -18.23 4.16
CA LEU A 120 -8.57 -17.59 5.15
C LEU A 120 -10.05 -17.54 4.72
N ASN A 121 -10.32 -17.26 3.43
CA ASN A 121 -11.69 -17.30 2.92
C ASN A 121 -12.27 -18.71 2.92
N LYS A 122 -11.48 -19.73 2.55
CA LYS A 122 -11.94 -21.12 2.50
C LYS A 122 -12.21 -21.71 3.89
N SER A 123 -11.45 -21.31 4.90
CA SER A 123 -11.60 -21.78 6.28
C SER A 123 -12.64 -21.01 7.08
N TRP A 124 -13.34 -20.05 6.45
CA TRP A 124 -14.32 -19.21 7.12
C TRP A 124 -15.52 -20.02 7.63
N GLN A 125 -15.85 -19.84 8.91
CA GLN A 125 -16.99 -20.48 9.55
C GLN A 125 -17.99 -19.42 10.00
N ASP A 126 -19.26 -19.58 9.61
CA ASP A 126 -20.33 -18.69 10.01
C ASP A 126 -20.75 -18.98 11.47
N ARG A 127 -19.96 -18.47 12.42
CA ARG A 127 -20.23 -18.59 13.87
C ARG A 127 -20.78 -17.29 14.48
N GLY A 128 -21.21 -16.34 13.66
CA GLY A 128 -21.69 -15.02 14.10
C GLY A 128 -20.60 -14.10 14.67
N LYS A 129 -19.31 -14.47 14.56
CA LYS A 129 -18.16 -13.61 14.86
C LYS A 129 -17.17 -13.66 13.70
N CYS A 130 -16.72 -12.48 13.28
CA CYS A 130 -15.78 -12.28 12.19
C CYS A 130 -14.36 -12.52 12.70
N GLU A 131 -13.92 -13.77 12.80
CA GLU A 131 -12.60 -14.15 13.36
C GLU A 131 -11.67 -14.77 12.31
N PHE A 132 -10.35 -14.65 12.50
CA PHE A 132 -9.36 -15.29 11.64
C PHE A 132 -8.28 -16.02 12.44
N ASN A 133 -7.69 -17.04 11.82
CA ASN A 133 -6.61 -17.85 12.38
C ASN A 133 -5.38 -17.81 11.45
N ILE A 134 -4.21 -17.43 12.00
CA ILE A 134 -2.92 -17.37 11.30
C ILE A 134 -2.00 -18.54 11.71
N SER A 135 -2.43 -19.41 12.62
CA SER A 135 -1.54 -20.43 13.23
C SER A 135 -0.94 -21.39 12.19
N ASP A 136 -1.65 -21.65 11.10
CA ASP A 136 -1.19 -22.52 10.00
C ASP A 136 -0.32 -21.81 8.95
N LEU A 137 -0.18 -20.48 9.06
CA LEU A 137 0.60 -19.66 8.15
C LEU A 137 2.03 -19.47 8.66
N LYS A 138 2.96 -19.27 7.72
CA LYS A 138 4.38 -19.02 7.98
C LYS A 138 4.67 -17.53 7.88
N ALA A 139 5.43 -16.99 8.84
CA ALA A 139 5.76 -15.57 8.90
C ALA A 139 7.12 -15.28 8.26
N LEU A 140 7.14 -14.95 6.96
CA LEU A 140 8.34 -14.49 6.25
C LEU A 140 8.75 -13.10 6.78
N GLY A 141 9.99 -13.00 7.26
CA GLY A 141 10.53 -11.75 7.81
C GLY A 141 9.74 -11.15 8.97
N GLU A 142 8.99 -11.96 9.73
CA GLU A 142 8.04 -11.58 10.80
C GLU A 142 6.82 -10.73 10.37
N VAL A 143 6.78 -10.20 9.15
CA VAL A 143 5.80 -9.18 8.72
C VAL A 143 4.81 -9.71 7.69
N PHE A 144 5.19 -10.74 6.93
CA PHE A 144 4.41 -11.32 5.84
C PHE A 144 3.93 -12.72 6.21
N ALA A 145 2.61 -12.94 6.26
CA ALA A 145 2.06 -14.28 6.42
C ALA A 145 1.87 -14.95 5.05
N CYS A 146 2.41 -16.15 4.89
CA CYS A 146 2.35 -16.96 3.67
C CYS A 146 1.87 -18.38 3.99
N THR A 147 1.38 -19.11 2.99
CA THR A 147 1.20 -20.57 3.12
C THR A 147 2.55 -21.28 3.06
N ALA A 148 2.60 -22.53 3.54
CA ALA A 148 3.81 -23.34 3.43
C ALA A 148 4.23 -23.56 1.96
N ASP A 149 3.25 -23.83 1.08
CA ASP A 149 3.48 -24.02 -0.35
C ASP A 149 4.06 -22.77 -1.03
N GLU A 150 3.62 -21.58 -0.62
CA GLU A 150 4.16 -20.32 -1.12
C GLU A 150 5.62 -20.11 -0.70
N ILE A 151 5.96 -20.41 0.55
CA ILE A 151 7.35 -20.35 1.04
C ILE A 151 8.24 -21.32 0.25
N GLN A 152 7.77 -22.55 0.04
CA GLN A 152 8.47 -23.53 -0.78
C GLN A 152 8.60 -23.08 -2.25
N SER A 153 7.58 -22.41 -2.79
CA SER A 153 7.61 -21.89 -4.17
C SER A 153 8.68 -20.81 -4.37
N LEU A 154 9.00 -20.04 -3.31
CA LEU A 154 10.12 -19.09 -3.28
C LEU A 154 11.48 -19.79 -3.18
N GLY A 155 11.53 -21.12 -2.99
CA GLY A 155 12.75 -21.89 -2.78
C GLY A 155 13.35 -21.69 -1.39
N LEU A 156 12.52 -21.37 -0.39
CA LEU A 156 12.97 -21.16 0.99
C LEU A 156 12.58 -22.37 1.85
N ASP A 157 13.56 -23.02 2.45
CA ASP A 157 13.33 -24.21 3.29
C ASP A 157 13.51 -23.90 4.79
N GLU A 158 14.45 -23.00 5.13
CA GLU A 158 14.82 -22.65 6.50
C GLU A 158 15.13 -21.15 6.65
N ASP A 159 15.12 -20.64 7.88
CA ASP A 159 15.48 -19.27 8.27
C ASP A 159 14.70 -18.11 7.61
N PHE A 160 13.60 -18.40 6.90
CA PHE A 160 12.78 -17.39 6.24
C PHE A 160 12.20 -16.35 7.21
N GLU A 161 12.01 -16.69 8.49
CA GLU A 161 11.55 -15.74 9.52
C GLU A 161 12.51 -14.55 9.72
N ASN A 162 13.80 -14.73 9.43
CA ASN A 162 14.84 -13.71 9.65
C ASN A 162 15.15 -12.86 8.40
N ILE A 163 14.53 -13.18 7.26
CA ILE A 163 14.78 -12.48 5.99
C ILE A 163 14.14 -11.08 6.04
N LYS A 164 14.98 -10.03 6.05
CA LYS A 164 14.54 -8.63 6.05
C LYS A 164 14.67 -8.00 4.67
N LEU A 165 13.57 -7.98 3.93
CA LEU A 165 13.46 -7.37 2.60
C LEU A 165 13.18 -5.86 2.64
N MET A 166 12.61 -5.38 3.75
CA MET A 166 12.41 -3.96 4.02
C MET A 166 12.91 -3.64 5.42
N LYS A 167 13.71 -2.58 5.55
CA LYS A 167 14.24 -2.09 6.82
C LYS A 167 13.85 -0.64 7.00
N PHE A 168 13.65 -0.24 8.26
CA PHE A 168 13.31 1.13 8.62
C PHE A 168 14.30 1.60 9.68
N ASP A 169 15.07 2.63 9.37
CA ASP A 169 16.10 3.16 10.25
C ASP A 169 15.93 4.67 10.44
N ALA A 170 16.20 5.16 11.65
CA ALA A 170 16.26 6.59 11.95
C ALA A 170 17.72 7.05 11.92
N LYS A 171 18.06 7.93 10.97
CA LYS A 171 19.42 8.46 10.83
C LYS A 171 19.55 9.84 11.46
N PRO A 172 20.60 10.10 12.26
CA PRO A 172 20.87 11.43 12.77
C PRO A 172 21.29 12.36 11.64
N ARG A 173 20.78 13.59 11.67
CA ARG A 173 21.09 14.67 10.74
C ARG A 173 21.31 15.95 11.53
N THR A 174 22.04 16.89 10.93
CA THR A 174 22.21 18.22 11.50
C THR A 174 22.06 19.29 10.42
N VAL A 175 21.47 20.41 10.80
CA VAL A 175 21.48 21.64 10.01
C VAL A 175 22.80 22.36 10.33
N ILE A 176 23.57 22.66 9.30
CA ILE A 176 24.82 23.41 9.41
C ILE A 176 24.57 24.80 8.86
N SER A 177 24.90 25.82 9.64
CA SER A 177 24.79 27.20 9.21
C SER A 177 25.71 27.47 8.03
N ARG A 178 25.19 28.15 7.00
CA ARG A 178 25.99 28.52 5.83
C ARG A 178 26.90 29.73 6.08
N PHE A 179 26.69 30.47 7.17
CA PHE A 179 27.44 31.68 7.46
C PHE A 179 28.77 31.39 8.17
N ASP A 180 28.78 30.48 9.13
CA ASP A 180 29.91 30.24 10.03
C ASP A 180 30.19 28.73 10.27
N GLY A 181 29.41 27.83 9.66
CA GLY A 181 29.62 26.39 9.75
C GLY A 181 29.24 25.76 11.09
N HIS A 182 28.59 26.48 12.01
CA HIS A 182 28.15 25.89 13.27
C HIS A 182 26.93 24.97 13.08
N SER A 183 26.79 23.99 13.96
CA SER A 183 25.61 23.12 14.00
C SER A 183 24.45 23.87 14.64
N GLU A 184 23.38 24.08 13.89
CA GLU A 184 22.20 24.82 14.34
C GLU A 184 21.16 23.90 14.99
N ASN A 185 20.84 22.78 14.33
CA ASN A 185 19.76 21.90 14.78
C ASN A 185 20.07 20.44 14.50
N PHE A 186 19.93 19.58 15.51
CA PHE A 186 20.07 18.14 15.39
C PHE A 186 18.69 17.48 15.31
N PHE A 187 18.48 16.60 14.34
CA PHE A 187 17.22 15.91 14.14
C PHE A 187 17.42 14.50 13.59
N HIS A 188 16.42 13.64 13.76
CA HIS A 188 16.41 12.31 13.15
C HIS A 188 15.55 12.31 11.88
N GLN A 189 16.02 11.62 10.85
CA GLN A 189 15.28 11.36 9.62
C GLN A 189 15.08 9.86 9.48
N GLU A 190 13.83 9.41 9.50
CA GLU A 190 13.48 8.01 9.22
C GLU A 190 13.55 7.73 7.71
N GLU A 191 14.17 6.61 7.35
CA GLU A 191 14.33 6.14 5.98
C GLU A 191 13.95 4.65 5.91
N GLY A 192 13.12 4.28 4.95
CA GLY A 192 12.84 2.89 4.60
C GLY A 192 13.81 2.45 3.52
N GLU A 193 14.36 1.24 3.60
CA GLU A 193 15.28 0.70 2.59
C GLU A 193 14.79 -0.68 2.15
N VAL A 194 14.62 -0.85 0.84
CA VAL A 194 14.34 -2.15 0.22
C VAL A 194 15.66 -2.84 -0.09
N THR A 195 15.83 -4.08 0.33
CA THR A 195 17.07 -4.84 0.11
C THR A 195 16.75 -6.16 -0.57
N TYR A 196 17.50 -6.48 -1.62
CA TYR A 196 17.45 -7.80 -2.24
C TYR A 196 18.13 -8.81 -1.32
N TYR A 197 17.56 -9.99 -1.25
CA TYR A 197 18.11 -11.08 -0.45
C TYR A 197 18.57 -12.20 -1.38
N GLN A 198 19.80 -12.66 -1.22
CA GLN A 198 20.32 -13.79 -1.96
C GLN A 198 20.86 -14.83 -0.97
N LYS A 199 20.43 -16.08 -1.16
CA LYS A 199 20.95 -17.25 -0.46
C LYS A 199 21.04 -18.37 -1.49
N ASP A 200 22.22 -18.96 -1.62
CA ASP A 200 22.53 -19.97 -2.64
C ASP A 200 22.11 -19.43 -4.04
N ASP A 201 21.33 -20.22 -4.79
CA ASP A 201 20.84 -19.86 -6.12
C ASP A 201 19.49 -19.14 -6.12
N ILE A 202 18.98 -18.76 -4.94
CA ILE A 202 17.72 -18.03 -4.79
C ILE A 202 18.00 -16.55 -4.57
N LEU A 203 17.49 -15.72 -5.48
CA LEU A 203 17.48 -14.26 -5.36
C LEU A 203 16.05 -13.76 -5.19
N LEU A 204 15.77 -13.17 -4.03
CA LEU A 204 14.51 -12.48 -3.73
C LEU A 204 14.64 -10.98 -4.04
N LYS A 205 13.82 -10.50 -4.96
CA LYS A 205 13.67 -9.09 -5.30
C LYS A 205 12.30 -8.59 -4.85
N PRO A 206 12.23 -7.64 -3.90
CA PRO A 206 10.98 -7.01 -3.54
C PRO A 206 10.53 -6.06 -4.65
N PHE A 207 9.24 -6.02 -4.91
CA PHE A 207 8.60 -5.01 -5.75
C PHE A 207 7.46 -4.36 -4.96
N MET A 208 6.88 -3.30 -5.51
CA MET A 208 5.67 -2.69 -4.99
C MET A 208 4.59 -2.71 -6.08
N TYR A 209 3.32 -2.80 -5.73
CA TYR A 209 2.25 -2.80 -6.72
C TYR A 209 1.00 -2.10 -6.21
N PHE A 210 0.18 -1.60 -7.12
CA PHE A 210 -1.19 -1.20 -6.82
C PHE A 210 -2.14 -1.73 -7.89
N CYS A 211 -3.39 -1.94 -7.49
CA CYS A 211 -4.47 -2.33 -8.39
C CYS A 211 -5.24 -1.07 -8.82
N ILE A 212 -5.69 -1.05 -10.07
CA ILE A 212 -6.54 0.00 -10.61
C ILE A 212 -7.71 -0.62 -11.37
N ASP A 213 -8.90 -0.11 -11.09
CA ASP A 213 -10.13 -0.46 -11.75
C ASP A 213 -10.75 0.79 -12.38
N GLY A 214 -11.15 0.70 -13.66
CA GLY A 214 -11.57 1.82 -14.48
C GLY A 214 -10.91 1.83 -15.87
N GLU A 215 -11.14 2.89 -16.64
CA GLU A 215 -10.55 3.06 -17.97
C GLU A 215 -9.07 3.42 -17.88
N ILE A 216 -8.23 2.64 -18.57
CA ILE A 216 -6.78 2.79 -18.56
C ILE A 216 -6.31 2.87 -20.00
N ASP A 217 -5.99 4.08 -20.44
CA ASP A 217 -5.47 4.36 -21.77
C ASP A 217 -3.94 4.56 -21.74
N ASN A 218 -3.35 4.77 -22.92
CA ASN A 218 -1.91 4.99 -23.05
C ASN A 218 -1.43 6.27 -22.32
N SER A 219 -2.31 7.27 -22.18
CA SER A 219 -2.00 8.52 -21.48
C SER A 219 -1.85 8.28 -19.97
N LEU A 220 -2.77 7.52 -19.38
CA LEU A 220 -2.68 7.12 -17.98
C LEU A 220 -1.46 6.21 -17.74
N ILE A 221 -1.16 5.28 -18.65
CA ILE A 221 0.04 4.44 -18.56
C ILE A 221 1.32 5.31 -18.58
N ALA A 222 1.39 6.33 -19.43
CA ALA A 222 2.52 7.26 -19.46
C ALA A 222 2.69 8.01 -18.14
N VAL A 223 1.59 8.45 -17.53
CA VAL A 223 1.58 9.11 -16.20
C VAL A 223 2.07 8.15 -15.11
N ILE A 224 1.60 6.91 -15.11
CA ILE A 224 2.02 5.90 -14.13
C ILE A 224 3.52 5.60 -14.26
N ARG A 225 4.06 5.53 -15.48
CA ARG A 225 5.50 5.38 -15.72
C ARG A 225 6.28 6.60 -15.25
N LEU A 226 5.84 7.82 -15.59
CA LEU A 226 6.47 9.05 -15.12
C LEU A 226 6.50 9.12 -13.58
N MET A 227 5.46 8.63 -12.89
CA MET A 227 5.42 8.62 -11.44
C MET A 227 6.59 7.83 -10.81
N ALA A 228 7.09 6.79 -11.48
CA ALA A 228 8.28 6.05 -11.05
C ALA A 228 9.56 6.90 -11.14
N ASP A 229 9.69 7.69 -12.20
CA ASP A 229 10.82 8.60 -12.44
C ASP A 229 10.75 9.87 -11.61
N GLU A 230 9.56 10.37 -11.31
CA GLU A 230 9.36 11.51 -10.41
C GLU A 230 9.66 11.09 -8.97
N GLY A 231 9.19 9.89 -8.59
CA GLY A 231 9.40 9.27 -7.29
C GLY A 231 8.27 9.52 -6.30
N LEU A 232 8.07 8.55 -5.40
CA LEU A 232 7.00 8.55 -4.41
C LEU A 232 7.46 8.95 -3.00
N GLY A 233 6.67 9.79 -2.33
CA GLY A 233 6.92 10.23 -0.97
C GLY A 233 7.80 11.47 -0.85
N GLY A 234 8.37 11.66 0.34
CA GLY A 234 9.24 12.80 0.64
C GLY A 234 10.71 12.53 0.27
N LYS A 235 11.56 13.55 0.44
CA LYS A 235 13.01 13.46 0.25
C LYS A 235 13.45 12.98 -1.14
N ARG A 236 12.61 13.21 -2.16
CA ARG A 236 12.88 12.92 -3.57
C ARG A 236 14.18 13.54 -4.06
N SER A 237 14.47 14.78 -3.66
CA SER A 237 15.76 15.45 -3.95
C SER A 237 17.00 14.76 -3.36
N GLN A 238 16.84 13.79 -2.46
CA GLN A 238 17.93 12.96 -1.92
C GLN A 238 18.01 11.58 -2.61
N GLY A 239 17.31 11.37 -3.72
CA GLY A 239 17.30 10.08 -4.43
C GLY A 239 16.32 9.06 -3.86
N MET A 240 15.33 9.47 -3.05
CA MET A 240 14.36 8.55 -2.44
C MET A 240 13.07 8.44 -3.26
N GLY A 241 12.48 7.25 -3.28
CA GLY A 241 11.15 7.00 -3.87
C GLY A 241 11.15 6.65 -5.36
N TYR A 242 12.32 6.52 -5.99
CA TYR A 242 12.45 6.18 -7.41
C TYR A 242 12.40 4.67 -7.64
N PHE A 243 11.87 4.28 -8.80
CA PHE A 243 11.81 2.89 -9.27
C PHE A 243 12.51 2.78 -10.63
N GLU A 244 13.10 1.62 -10.93
CA GLU A 244 13.79 1.37 -12.21
C GLU A 244 12.83 1.00 -13.33
N GLU A 245 11.76 0.29 -12.98
CA GLU A 245 10.91 -0.35 -13.95
C GLU A 245 9.47 -0.36 -13.45
N VAL A 246 8.54 -0.17 -14.39
CA VAL A 246 7.11 -0.31 -14.17
C VAL A 246 6.56 -1.31 -15.17
N LEU A 247 6.01 -2.42 -14.69
CA LEU A 247 5.39 -3.46 -15.51
C LEU A 247 3.88 -3.51 -15.26
N GLU A 248 3.13 -3.76 -16.32
CA GLU A 248 1.71 -4.11 -16.25
C GLU A 248 1.55 -5.60 -15.93
N ASP A 249 0.55 -5.91 -15.12
CA ASP A 249 0.20 -7.28 -14.73
C ASP A 249 -1.30 -7.35 -14.42
N GLU A 250 -1.80 -8.54 -14.14
CA GLU A 250 -3.18 -8.79 -13.73
C GLU A 250 -3.22 -9.73 -12.52
N LEU A 251 -4.13 -9.44 -11.58
CA LEU A 251 -4.45 -10.39 -10.51
C LEU A 251 -5.71 -11.16 -10.88
N PRO A 252 -5.88 -12.42 -10.41
CA PRO A 252 -7.03 -13.22 -10.75
C PRO A 252 -8.35 -12.52 -10.38
N ASP A 253 -9.25 -12.33 -11.35
CA ASP A 253 -10.53 -11.64 -11.14
C ASP A 253 -11.38 -12.28 -10.04
N GLU A 254 -11.30 -13.60 -9.88
CA GLU A 254 -11.95 -14.36 -8.80
C GLU A 254 -11.65 -13.79 -7.40
N LEU A 255 -10.52 -13.11 -7.22
CA LEU A 255 -10.12 -12.48 -5.96
C LEU A 255 -11.06 -11.33 -5.58
N PHE A 256 -11.61 -10.61 -6.57
CA PHE A 256 -12.42 -9.40 -6.38
C PHE A 256 -13.91 -9.60 -6.70
N LEU A 257 -14.23 -10.62 -7.49
CA LEU A 257 -15.60 -10.98 -7.88
C LEU A 257 -16.32 -11.81 -6.82
N GLY A 258 -17.65 -11.84 -6.89
CA GLY A 258 -18.50 -12.62 -5.99
C GLY A 258 -19.01 -11.86 -4.77
N LYS A 259 -19.84 -12.54 -3.97
CA LYS A 259 -20.36 -12.03 -2.71
C LYS A 259 -19.53 -12.59 -1.55
N GLY A 260 -19.08 -11.71 -0.67
CA GLY A 260 -18.55 -12.07 0.64
C GLY A 260 -19.60 -11.75 1.70
N GLN A 261 -19.48 -12.36 2.88
CA GLN A 261 -20.24 -11.92 4.06
C GLN A 261 -19.79 -10.52 4.50
N TYR A 262 -18.52 -10.20 4.28
CA TYR A 262 -17.91 -8.92 4.58
C TYR A 262 -17.07 -8.45 3.40
N TYR A 263 -16.59 -7.22 3.49
CA TYR A 263 -15.68 -6.60 2.52
C TYR A 263 -14.52 -5.94 3.26
N MET A 264 -13.32 -6.06 2.71
CA MET A 264 -12.13 -5.39 3.22
C MET A 264 -11.68 -4.31 2.23
N ASN A 265 -11.28 -3.13 2.72
CA ASN A 265 -10.68 -2.12 1.85
C ASN A 265 -9.17 -2.33 1.64
N LEU A 266 -8.77 -2.18 0.38
CA LEU A 266 -7.38 -2.14 -0.08
C LEU A 266 -6.93 -0.70 -0.39
N SER A 267 -7.74 0.30 -0.10
CA SER A 267 -7.44 1.73 -0.27
C SER A 267 -7.79 2.47 1.03
N THR A 268 -7.25 3.67 1.25
CA THR A 268 -7.80 4.54 2.29
C THR A 268 -9.17 5.07 1.86
N VAL A 269 -10.12 5.10 2.80
CA VAL A 269 -11.51 5.44 2.48
C VAL A 269 -11.99 6.67 3.24
N TYR A 270 -12.67 7.57 2.53
CA TYR A 270 -13.48 8.62 3.14
C TYR A 270 -14.95 8.28 2.91
N PRO A 271 -15.66 7.74 3.92
CA PRO A 271 -17.01 7.21 3.73
C PRO A 271 -18.05 8.33 3.52
N GLY A 272 -19.14 7.96 2.85
CA GLY A 272 -20.42 8.67 2.89
C GLY A 272 -21.03 8.65 4.29
N SER A 273 -21.97 9.54 4.57
CA SER A 273 -22.70 9.51 5.85
C SER A 273 -23.65 8.31 5.93
N ASP A 274 -24.17 7.91 4.78
CA ASP A 274 -25.04 6.74 4.54
C ASP A 274 -24.29 5.41 4.62
N GLU A 275 -22.96 5.43 4.52
CA GLU A 275 -22.11 4.23 4.59
C GLU A 275 -21.63 3.93 6.01
N LEU A 276 -21.97 4.79 7.00
CA LEU A 276 -21.40 4.70 8.35
C LEU A 276 -21.88 3.49 9.14
N ASP A 277 -23.11 3.04 8.88
CA ASP A 277 -23.70 1.89 9.55
C ASP A 277 -23.11 0.56 9.05
N ASP A 278 -22.38 0.58 7.93
CA ASP A 278 -21.75 -0.60 7.34
C ASP A 278 -20.33 -0.88 7.90
N LEU A 279 -19.80 -0.04 8.79
CA LEU A 279 -18.45 -0.21 9.37
C LEU A 279 -18.46 -1.23 10.50
N GLU A 280 -17.67 -2.30 10.36
CA GLU A 280 -17.56 -3.35 11.37
C GLU A 280 -16.29 -3.19 12.22
N TYR A 281 -15.12 -3.20 11.58
CA TYR A 281 -13.83 -3.06 12.25
C TYR A 281 -12.93 -2.14 11.46
N TYR A 282 -12.43 -1.08 12.10
CA TYR A 282 -11.66 -0.07 11.38
C TYR A 282 -10.64 0.62 12.28
N GLU A 283 -9.64 1.21 11.64
CA GLU A 283 -8.71 2.14 12.27
C GLU A 283 -8.79 3.47 11.52
N LEU A 284 -8.72 4.57 12.27
CA LEU A 284 -8.72 5.91 11.70
C LEU A 284 -7.30 6.39 11.48
N VAL A 285 -7.06 7.00 10.33
CA VAL A 285 -5.79 7.63 9.99
C VAL A 285 -5.97 9.10 9.63
N ASP A 286 -5.11 9.95 10.17
CA ASP A 286 -5.15 11.39 9.90
C ASP A 286 -4.33 11.73 8.65
N ARG A 287 -4.91 12.56 7.78
CA ARG A 287 -4.27 13.20 6.65
C ARG A 287 -4.17 14.70 6.89
N SER A 288 -2.93 15.20 6.84
CA SER A 288 -2.60 16.62 6.96
C SER A 288 -1.32 16.89 6.18
N GLY A 289 -0.77 18.10 6.29
CA GLY A 289 0.49 18.48 5.69
C GLY A 289 0.32 19.61 4.69
N TYR A 290 1.21 19.68 3.73
CA TYR A 290 1.25 20.74 2.72
C TYR A 290 0.86 20.19 1.35
N ILE A 291 0.32 21.08 0.52
CA ILE A 291 0.11 20.83 -0.89
C ILE A 291 1.48 20.78 -1.56
N TYR A 292 1.75 19.67 -2.23
CA TYR A 292 2.85 19.58 -3.18
C TYR A 292 2.27 19.82 -4.57
N SER A 293 2.80 20.84 -5.24
CA SER A 293 2.49 21.18 -6.62
C SER A 293 3.67 21.94 -7.21
N LYS A 294 3.91 21.81 -8.52
CA LYS A 294 4.84 22.68 -9.25
C LYS A 294 4.26 24.08 -9.48
N PHE A 295 2.98 24.28 -9.16
CA PHE A 295 2.26 25.53 -9.30
C PHE A 295 2.01 26.15 -7.93
N GLY A 296 2.40 27.41 -7.79
CA GLY A 296 2.13 28.18 -6.57
C GLY A 296 3.06 27.88 -5.40
N ARG A 297 2.71 28.44 -4.24
CA ARG A 297 3.44 28.24 -2.99
C ARG A 297 2.84 27.07 -2.21
N PRO A 298 3.63 26.34 -1.40
CA PRO A 298 3.08 25.27 -0.58
C PRO A 298 2.16 25.82 0.52
N PHE A 299 0.86 25.55 0.41
CA PHE A 299 -0.12 25.84 1.46
C PHE A 299 -0.42 24.61 2.30
N ARG A 300 -0.78 24.82 3.57
CA ARG A 300 -1.26 23.73 4.44
C ARG A 300 -2.65 23.29 3.98
N LYS A 301 -2.81 22.01 3.67
CA LYS A 301 -4.11 21.44 3.27
C LYS A 301 -4.99 21.18 4.49
N LYS A 302 -6.32 21.12 4.29
CA LYS A 302 -7.28 20.80 5.36
C LYS A 302 -6.97 19.42 5.96
N ARG A 303 -7.08 19.29 7.29
CA ARG A 303 -6.92 18.00 7.97
C ARG A 303 -8.19 17.18 7.78
N VAL A 304 -8.03 15.92 7.35
CA VAL A 304 -9.13 14.98 7.14
C VAL A 304 -8.76 13.66 7.80
N ARG A 305 -9.76 12.91 8.25
CA ARG A 305 -9.59 11.57 8.81
C ARG A 305 -10.17 10.54 7.84
N LEU A 306 -9.43 9.46 7.59
CA LEU A 306 -9.80 8.39 6.68
C LEU A 306 -9.85 7.05 7.44
N LEU A 307 -10.55 6.08 6.87
CA LEU A 307 -10.44 4.68 7.26
C LEU A 307 -9.17 4.10 6.63
N LYS A 308 -8.38 3.40 7.44
CA LYS A 308 -7.13 2.76 7.03
C LYS A 308 -7.38 1.48 6.25
N GLU A 309 -6.43 1.09 5.43
CA GLU A 309 -6.43 -0.18 4.69
C GLU A 309 -6.55 -1.38 5.64
N GLY A 310 -7.30 -2.39 5.23
CA GLY A 310 -7.61 -3.57 6.05
C GLY A 310 -8.86 -3.43 6.92
N SER A 311 -9.50 -2.26 6.96
CA SER A 311 -10.82 -2.08 7.60
C SER A 311 -11.89 -2.96 6.94
N ILE A 312 -12.89 -3.32 7.73
CA ILE A 312 -13.91 -4.33 7.41
C ILE A 312 -15.29 -3.69 7.43
N PHE A 313 -16.09 -4.07 6.43
CA PHE A 313 -17.42 -3.57 6.18
C PHE A 313 -18.40 -4.72 5.98
N SER A 314 -19.64 -4.58 6.46
CA SER A 314 -20.70 -5.58 6.25
C SER A 314 -21.31 -5.50 4.85
N GLN A 315 -21.19 -4.35 4.18
CA GLN A 315 -21.64 -4.14 2.80
C GLN A 315 -20.57 -3.48 1.94
N LYS A 316 -20.80 -3.45 0.62
CA LYS A 316 -19.95 -2.69 -0.29
C LYS A 316 -20.21 -1.20 -0.12
N ILE A 317 -19.18 -0.48 0.31
CA ILE A 317 -19.15 0.98 0.31
C ILE A 317 -18.42 1.52 -0.92
N LYS A 318 -18.70 2.75 -1.30
CA LYS A 318 -18.07 3.48 -2.41
C LYS A 318 -16.99 4.43 -1.91
N GLY A 319 -17.22 5.08 -0.77
CA GLY A 319 -16.43 6.24 -0.36
C GLY A 319 -16.52 7.39 -1.36
N LYS A 320 -15.74 8.45 -1.15
CA LYS A 320 -15.79 9.65 -2.02
C LYS A 320 -14.46 10.39 -2.14
N ILE A 321 -14.35 11.16 -3.21
CA ILE A 321 -13.30 12.16 -3.41
C ILE A 321 -13.79 13.50 -2.86
N ILE A 322 -12.93 14.24 -2.17
CA ILE A 322 -13.24 15.59 -1.67
C ILE A 322 -12.15 16.60 -2.06
N ASP A 323 -12.51 17.84 -2.34
CA ASP A 323 -11.55 18.94 -2.51
C ASP A 323 -11.12 19.46 -1.12
N ILE A 324 -9.83 19.31 -0.79
CA ILE A 324 -9.23 19.72 0.48
C ILE A 324 -8.38 20.98 0.36
N ARG A 325 -8.51 21.69 -0.76
CA ARG A 325 -7.86 22.97 -1.03
C ARG A 325 -8.21 24.02 0.03
N PRO A 326 -7.22 24.74 0.58
CA PRO A 326 -7.47 25.93 1.38
C PRO A 326 -7.93 27.06 0.46
N GLU A 327 -8.78 27.96 0.98
CA GLU A 327 -9.36 29.06 0.17
C GLU A 327 -8.32 29.94 -0.53
N ALA A 328 -7.13 30.07 0.05
CA ALA A 328 -6.03 30.87 -0.48
C ALA A 328 -5.28 30.24 -1.68
N PHE A 329 -5.40 28.93 -1.89
CA PHE A 329 -4.81 28.25 -3.05
C PHE A 329 -5.81 28.27 -4.20
N LYS A 330 -5.42 28.79 -5.36
CA LYS A 330 -6.29 29.05 -6.52
C LYS A 330 -5.77 28.42 -7.81
N GLU A 331 -4.59 27.82 -7.76
CA GLU A 331 -3.83 27.36 -8.92
C GLU A 331 -4.51 26.17 -9.62
N HIS A 332 -5.01 25.21 -8.84
CA HIS A 332 -5.76 24.05 -9.33
C HIS A 332 -6.54 23.40 -8.18
N SER A 333 -7.36 22.39 -8.47
CA SER A 333 -8.10 21.61 -7.48
C SER A 333 -7.17 20.71 -6.66
N VAL A 334 -7.47 20.46 -5.38
CA VAL A 334 -6.65 19.59 -4.52
C VAL A 334 -7.50 18.48 -3.95
N PHE A 335 -7.58 17.38 -4.70
CA PHE A 335 -8.41 16.25 -4.32
C PHE A 335 -7.74 15.32 -3.31
N LEU A 336 -8.53 14.89 -2.33
CA LEU A 336 -8.24 13.73 -1.49
C LEU A 336 -9.10 12.57 -2.00
N ASN A 337 -8.45 11.55 -2.57
CA ASN A 337 -9.15 10.35 -3.01
C ASN A 337 -9.42 9.42 -1.83
N GLY A 338 -10.69 9.29 -1.47
CA GLY A 338 -11.18 8.36 -0.46
C GLY A 338 -12.13 7.29 -1.03
N LYS A 339 -12.03 6.95 -2.32
CA LYS A 339 -12.83 5.87 -2.92
C LYS A 339 -12.37 4.51 -2.41
N ALA A 340 -13.33 3.63 -2.14
CA ALA A 340 -13.10 2.29 -1.65
C ALA A 340 -12.71 1.34 -2.78
N PHE A 341 -11.55 0.71 -2.64
CA PHE A 341 -11.15 -0.46 -3.43
C PHE A 341 -11.38 -1.68 -2.56
N LEU A 342 -12.43 -2.46 -2.83
CA LEU A 342 -12.89 -3.52 -1.93
C LEU A 342 -12.54 -4.92 -2.44
N ILE A 343 -12.25 -5.81 -1.50
CA ILE A 343 -12.09 -7.24 -1.74
C ILE A 343 -13.10 -8.02 -0.86
N PRO A 344 -13.81 -9.05 -1.39
CA PRO A 344 -14.77 -9.82 -0.61
C PRO A 344 -14.07 -10.70 0.42
N LEU A 345 -14.67 -10.82 1.61
CA LEU A 345 -14.18 -11.60 2.73
C LEU A 345 -15.29 -12.51 3.28
N GLY A 346 -14.91 -13.69 3.76
CA GLY A 346 -15.83 -14.66 4.35
C GLY A 346 -16.71 -15.34 3.31
N ARG A 347 -16.10 -15.92 2.28
CA ARG A 347 -16.82 -16.73 1.28
C ARG A 347 -17.04 -18.15 1.83
N CYS A 348 -18.28 -18.50 2.17
CA CYS A 348 -18.61 -19.90 2.41
C CYS A 348 -18.60 -20.66 1.07
N ASN A 349 -17.95 -21.82 1.00
CA ASN A 349 -17.86 -22.69 -0.20
C ASN A 349 -19.20 -23.31 -0.64
N ASN A 350 -20.34 -22.63 -0.44
CA ASN A 350 -21.66 -23.16 -0.79
C ASN A 350 -22.07 -22.90 -2.25
N GLU A 351 -21.18 -22.36 -3.09
CA GLU A 351 -21.40 -22.29 -4.53
C GLU A 351 -20.46 -23.30 -5.21
N SER A 352 -20.93 -24.55 -5.28
CA SER A 352 -20.41 -25.62 -6.14
C SER A 352 -21.15 -25.63 -7.46
#